data_AF-A0A376P4V3-F1
#
_entry.id   AF-A0A376P4V3-F1
#
_cell.length_a   1.000
_cell.length_b   1.000
_cell.length_c   1.000
_cell.angle_alpha   90.00
_cell.angle_beta   90.00
_cell.angle_gamma   90.00
#
_symmetry.space_group_name_H-M   'P 1'
#
loop_
_entity.id
_entity.type
_entity.pdbx_description
1 polymer ?
#
loop_
_entity_poly.entity_id
_entity_poly.type
_entity_poly.pdbx_seq_one_letter_code
_entity_poly.pdbx_strand_id
1 'polypeptide(L)' 'MAGNVQEKQLRWYNIALMSFITVWGFGNVVNNYANQGLVVVFSWVFIFALYFTPYALIVGQLGSTFKDGKGGVST' A
#
# COMPACT_ATOMS: atom_id res chain seq x y z
N MET A 1 -36.64 -18.47 -2.63
CA MET A 1 -35.29 -19.08 -2.60
C MET A 1 -34.29 -17.95 -2.41
N ALA A 2 -33.89 -17.67 -1.17
CA ALA A 2 -32.93 -16.61 -0.89
C ALA A 2 -31.54 -17.10 -1.30
N GLY A 3 -31.05 -16.61 -2.44
CA GLY A 3 -29.66 -16.82 -2.83
C GLY A 3 -28.78 -16.12 -1.81
N ASN A 4 -27.96 -16.90 -1.10
CA ASN A 4 -26.94 -16.37 -0.21
C ASN A 4 -25.95 -15.55 -1.05
N VAL A 5 -26.07 -14.22 -1.03
CA VAL A 5 -25.03 -13.32 -1.52
C VAL A 5 -23.87 -13.45 -0.54
N GLN A 6 -23.00 -14.41 -0.79
CA GLN A 6 -21.76 -14.56 -0.05
C GLN A 6 -20.94 -13.31 -0.38
N GLU A 7 -20.88 -12.36 0.57
CA GLU A 7 -19.98 -11.22 0.45
C GLU A 7 -18.61 -11.75 0.07
N LYS A 8 -18.11 -11.32 -1.10
CA LYS A 8 -16.78 -11.69 -1.58
C LYS A 8 -15.78 -10.95 -0.70
N GLN A 9 -15.56 -11.50 0.49
CA GLN A 9 -14.62 -10.99 1.47
C GLN A 9 -13.23 -11.09 0.85
N LEU A 10 -12.70 -9.95 0.41
CA LEU A 10 -11.32 -9.87 -0.05
C LEU A 10 -10.43 -10.18 1.14
N ARG A 11 -9.72 -11.30 1.05
CA ARG A 11 -8.76 -11.68 2.07
C ARG A 11 -7.70 -10.59 2.15
N TRP A 12 -7.22 -10.30 3.37
CA TRP A 12 -6.25 -9.23 3.64
C TRP A 12 -5.05 -9.24 2.70
N TYR A 13 -4.52 -10.42 2.36
CA TYR A 13 -3.39 -10.55 1.43
C TYR A 13 -3.72 -10.11 -0.01
N ASN A 14 -4.97 -10.28 -0.48
CA ASN A 14 -5.38 -9.79 -1.79
C ASN A 14 -5.40 -8.26 -1.81
N ILE A 15 -5.92 -7.64 -0.75
CA ILE A 15 -5.94 -6.18 -0.60
C ILE A 15 -4.50 -5.66 -0.51
N ALA A 16 -3.66 -6.28 0.30
CA ALA A 16 -2.25 -5.92 0.44
C ALA A 16 -1.51 -6.01 -0.90
N LEU A 17 -1.74 -7.05 -1.69
CA LEU A 17 -1.12 -7.21 -3.01
C LEU A 17 -1.62 -6.16 -4.01
N MET A 18 -2.92 -5.85 -3.99
CA MET A 18 -3.49 -4.79 -4.84
C MET A 18 -2.89 -3.42 -4.49
N SER A 19 -2.79 -3.08 -3.20
CA SER A 19 -2.14 -1.85 -2.74
C SER A 19 -0.63 -1.84 -3.01
N PHE A 20 0.02 -2.99 -2.97
CA PHE A 20 1.45 -3.09 -3.24
C PHE A 20 1.76 -2.79 -4.71
N ILE A 21 1.03 -3.41 -5.64
CA ILE A 21 1.26 -3.26 -7.09
C ILE A 21 0.94 -1.83 -7.56
N THR A 22 0.00 -1.13 -6.91
CA THR A 22 -0.29 0.28 -7.24
C THR A 22 0.79 1.24 -6.77
N VAL A 23 1.50 0.93 -5.69
CA VAL A 23 2.55 1.79 -5.12
C VAL A 23 3.94 1.42 -5.65
N TRP A 24 4.15 0.17 -6.07
CA TRP A 24 5.46 -0.38 -6.39
C TRP A 24 5.52 -0.97 -7.80
N GLY A 25 6.28 -0.32 -8.68
CA GLY A 25 6.55 -0.78 -10.05
C GLY A 25 7.98 -1.28 -10.22
N PHE A 26 8.15 -2.51 -10.73
CA PHE A 26 9.47 -3.12 -10.97
C PHE A 26 10.42 -2.26 -11.82
N GLY A 27 9.89 -1.54 -12.81
CA GLY A 27 10.69 -0.63 -13.64
C GLY A 27 11.35 0.49 -12.84
N ASN A 28 10.69 0.97 -11.77
CA ASN A 28 11.28 1.97 -10.88
C ASN A 28 12.46 1.37 -10.10
N VAL A 29 12.34 0.13 -9.63
CA VAL A 29 13.41 -0.58 -8.91
C VAL A 29 14.65 -0.73 -9.78
N VAL A 30 14.46 -1.26 -10.99
CA VAL A 30 15.56 -1.55 -11.93
C VAL A 30 16.22 -0.27 -12.41
N ASN A 31 15.45 0.77 -12.75
CA ASN A 31 16.02 2.04 -13.19
C ASN A 31 16.80 2.75 -12.08
N ASN A 32 16.30 2.74 -10.84
CA ASN A 32 17.01 3.33 -9.71
C ASN A 32 18.31 2.56 -9.39
N TYR A 33 18.28 1.22 -9.45
CA TYR A 33 19.47 0.40 -9.28
C TYR A 33 20.49 0.62 -10.40
N ALA A 34 20.05 0.73 -11.65
CA ALA A 34 20.94 1.00 -12.78
C ALA A 34 21.63 2.38 -12.66
N ASN A 35 20.93 3.39 -12.14
CA ASN A 35 21.45 4.76 -12.03
C ASN A 35 22.31 5.00 -10.77
N GLN A 36 21.98 4.38 -9.64
CA GLN A 36 22.60 4.66 -8.34
C GLN A 36 23.33 3.46 -7.74
N GLY A 37 23.27 2.30 -8.39
CA GLY A 37 23.89 1.07 -7.93
C GLY A 37 23.30 0.55 -6.63
N LEU A 38 24.10 -0.19 -5.86
CA LEU A 38 23.66 -0.89 -4.65
C LEU A 38 23.23 0.05 -3.51
N VAL A 39 23.68 1.31 -3.50
CA VAL A 39 23.35 2.31 -2.47
C VAL A 39 21.85 2.56 -2.40
N VAL A 40 21.15 2.45 -3.54
CA VAL A 40 19.71 2.70 -3.60
C VAL A 40 18.89 1.71 -2.78
N VAL A 41 19.38 0.47 -2.66
CA VAL A 41 18.73 -0.59 -1.87
C VAL A 41 18.77 -0.21 -0.39
N PHE A 42 19.91 0.28 0.10
CA PHE A 42 20.04 0.77 1.47
C PHE A 42 19.14 1.98 1.73
N SER A 43 19.12 2.96 0.82
CA SER A 43 18.25 4.14 0.92
C SER A 43 16.77 3.76 0.97
N TRP A 44 16.35 2.77 0.17
CA TRP A 44 14.97 2.28 0.17
C TRP A 44 14.57 1.63 1.48
N VAL A 45 15.44 0.82 2.07
CA VAL A 45 15.18 0.21 3.39
C VAL A 45 14.97 1.30 4.45
N PHE A 46 15.79 2.35 4.45
CA PHE A 46 15.62 3.49 5.35
C PHE A 46 14.32 4.25 5.10
N ILE A 47 13.97 4.54 3.85
CA ILE A 47 12.71 5.21 3.49
C ILE A 47 11.51 4.36 3.89
N PHE A 48 11.56 3.04 3.70
CA PHE A 48 10.50 2.13 4.11
C PHE A 48 10.30 2.13 5.63
N ALA A 49 11.39 2.08 6.39
CA ALA A 49 11.34 2.05 7.84
C ALA A 49 10.91 3.40 8.44
N LEU A 50 11.56 4.49 8.03
CA LEU A 50 11.44 5.79 8.69
C LEU A 50 10.33 6.67 8.13
N TYR A 51 9.91 6.46 6.89
CA TYR A 51 8.90 7.31 6.23
C TYR A 51 7.65 6.52 5.86
N PHE A 52 7.78 5.38 5.18
CA PHE A 52 6.63 4.63 4.70
C PHE A 52 5.83 4.00 5.84
N THR A 53 6.49 3.37 6.81
CA THR A 53 5.83 2.76 7.97
C THR A 53 4.98 3.76 8.76
N PRO A 54 5.50 4.92 9.22
CA PRO A 54 4.67 5.89 9.92
C PRO A 54 3.56 6.47 9.03
N TYR A 55 3.84 6.73 7.74
CA TYR A 55 2.81 7.24 6.82
C TYR A 55 1.66 6.25 6.62
N ALA A 56 1.96 4.96 6.43
CA ALA A 56 0.97 3.91 6.26
C ALA A 56 0.11 3.72 7.52
N LEU A 57 0.68 3.88 8.71
CA LEU A 57 -0.06 3.83 9.97
C LEU A 57 -1.02 5.03 10.10
N ILE A 58 -0.57 6.25 9.76
CA ILE A 58 -1.42 7.45 9.80
C ILE A 58 -2.59 7.33 8.82
N VAL A 59 -2.30 6.95 7.57
CA VAL A 59 -3.33 6.75 6.53
C VAL A 59 -4.25 5.58 6.87
N GLY A 60 -3.71 4.50 7.44
CA GLY A 60 -4.50 3.37 7.93
C GLY A 60 -5.45 3.77 9.05
N GLN A 61 -5.00 4.60 9.99
CA GLN A 61 -5.83 5.10 11.08
C GLN A 61 -6.93 6.04 10.57
N LEU A 62 -6.60 6.96 9.65
CA LEU A 62 -7.59 7.81 8.98
C LEU A 62 -8.61 6.98 8.18
N GLY A 63 -8.15 6.00 7.39
CA GLY A 63 -9.01 5.09 6.64
C GLY A 63 -9.91 4.23 7.54
N SER A 64 -9.45 3.85 8.72
CA SER A 64 -10.26 3.11 9.71
C SER A 64 -11.29 3.98 10.44
N THR A 65 -11.02 5.29 10.55
CA THR A 65 -11.89 6.26 11.24
C THR A 65 -13.07 6.69 10.35
N PHE A 66 -12.86 6.79 9.04
CA PHE A 66 -13.90 7.17 8.08
C PHE A 66 -14.47 5.94 7.34
N LYS A 67 -15.27 5.12 8.03
CA LYS A 67 -15.93 3.94 7.42
C LYS A 67 -16.92 4.29 6.29
N ASP A 68 -17.55 5.47 6.37
CA ASP A 68 -18.54 5.95 5.38
C ASP A 68 -17.95 6.90 4.33
N GLY A 69 -16.66 7.26 4.45
CA GLY A 69 -15.97 8.14 3.51
C GLY A 69 -15.29 7.34 2.40
N LYS A 70 -15.76 7.47 1.15
CA LYS A 70 -15.25 6.69 -0.01
C LYS A 70 -13.79 6.99 -0.44
N GLY A 71 -13.01 7.74 0.35
CA GLY A 71 -11.68 8.21 -0.05
C GLY A 71 -10.63 8.33 1.07
N GLY A 72 -10.93 8.00 2.32
CA GLY A 72 -9.94 8.01 3.42
C GLY A 72 -9.35 9.37 3.82
N VAL A 73 -9.64 10.44 3.09
CA VAL A 73 -9.40 11.86 3.42
C VAL A 73 -10.61 12.64 2.94
N SER A 74 -11.14 13.52 3.79
CA SER A 74 -12.39 14.24 3.57
C SER A 74 -12.35 15.15 2.33
N THR A 75 -13.07 14.75 1.27
CA THR A 75 -14.14 15.50 0.56
C THR A 75 -14.80 14.55 -0.42
#